data_AF-A0A9P7DL57-F1
#
_entry.id   AF-A0A9P7DL57-F1
#
_cell.length_a   1.000
_cell.length_b   1.000
_cell.length_c   1.000
_cell.angle_alpha   90.00
_cell.angle_beta   90.00
_cell.angle_gamma   90.00
#
_symmetry.space_group_name_H-M   'P 1'
#
loop_
_entity.id
_entity.type
_entity.pdbx_description
1 polymer ?
#
loop_
_entity_poly.entity_id
_entity_poly.type
_entity_poly.pdbx_seq_one_letter_code
_entity_poly.pdbx_strand_id
1 'polypeptide(L)'
;MRAPQPAPAQAQIIPNQADKIAALRARIAELERGDAHGNHTLARAPPPIQALVADPAAIDQVRASLTNAKDESKRPTLPLLRAGHKVSALSLPIPTKVEDAFKQYRYVPYTALTHAARSKAFLRGDDSSFVFTQEGLMAKGLDRSNELLILTVDWIAAAKAAEERTAFHWGDERASALTSHHLVVLDIGCTHGWSVAMHYDVQQQELAHTNHEHNLAGLDVAALTLANNKMSSISLHTAPPVSPNKRSAPSDFPSLPRK
;
A
#
# COMPACT_ATOMS: atom_id res chain seq x y z
N MET A 1 46.59 -37.33 -31.75
CA MET A 1 47.33 -36.05 -31.61
C MET A 1 46.40 -35.04 -30.94
N ARG A 2 46.68 -34.68 -29.68
CA ARG A 2 45.79 -33.88 -28.82
C ARG A 2 46.24 -32.42 -28.90
N ALA A 3 45.38 -31.53 -29.39
CA ALA A 3 45.66 -30.11 -29.51
C ALA A 3 45.70 -29.44 -28.13
N PRO A 4 46.56 -28.42 -27.92
CA PRO A 4 46.68 -27.73 -26.64
C PRO A 4 45.51 -26.77 -26.40
N GLN A 5 45.02 -26.76 -25.17
CA GLN A 5 43.94 -25.92 -24.66
C GLN A 5 44.47 -24.50 -24.36
N PRO A 6 43.83 -23.41 -24.84
CA PRO A 6 44.28 -22.05 -24.56
C PRO A 6 43.89 -21.61 -23.14
N ALA A 7 44.78 -20.82 -22.53
CA ALA A 7 44.67 -20.27 -21.18
C ALA A 7 43.53 -19.23 -21.04
N PRO A 8 42.97 -19.02 -19.82
CA PRO A 8 41.88 -18.08 -19.60
C PRO A 8 42.35 -16.62 -19.66
N ALA A 9 41.58 -15.81 -20.38
CA ALA A 9 41.77 -14.37 -20.51
C ALA A 9 41.62 -13.66 -19.16
N GLN A 10 42.62 -12.86 -18.80
CA GLN A 10 42.65 -12.02 -17.61
C GLN A 10 41.57 -10.93 -17.68
N ALA A 11 40.95 -10.69 -16.53
CA ALA A 11 39.90 -9.70 -16.30
C ALA A 11 40.33 -8.29 -16.72
N GLN A 12 39.70 -7.77 -17.77
CA GLN A 12 39.69 -6.34 -18.07
C GLN A 12 38.75 -5.65 -17.09
N ILE A 13 39.32 -5.07 -16.05
CA ILE A 13 38.65 -4.17 -15.13
C ILE A 13 38.21 -2.95 -15.95
N ILE A 14 36.90 -2.75 -16.04
CA ILE A 14 36.23 -1.72 -16.84
C ILE A 14 36.53 -0.33 -16.25
N PRO A 15 37.32 0.53 -16.90
CA PRO A 15 37.60 1.89 -16.39
C PRO A 15 36.37 2.82 -16.35
N ASN A 16 35.22 2.38 -16.85
CA ASN A 16 33.99 3.17 -17.01
C ASN A 16 33.08 3.23 -15.75
N GLN A 17 33.42 2.54 -14.65
CA GLN A 17 32.60 2.60 -13.42
C GLN A 17 32.99 3.75 -12.48
N ALA A 18 34.27 4.11 -12.41
CA ALA A 18 34.73 5.18 -11.53
C ALA A 18 34.14 6.55 -11.92
N ASP A 19 34.10 6.83 -13.23
CA ASP A 19 33.57 8.09 -13.77
C ASP A 19 32.05 8.22 -13.54
N LYS A 20 31.31 7.11 -13.63
CA LYS A 20 29.86 7.09 -13.35
C LYS A 20 29.56 7.36 -11.88
N ILE A 21 30.36 6.81 -10.96
CA ILE A 21 30.22 7.05 -9.52
C ILE A 21 30.56 8.51 -9.19
N ALA A 22 31.58 9.08 -9.81
CA ALA A 22 31.92 10.50 -9.65
C ALA A 22 30.79 11.42 -10.14
N ALA A 23 30.20 11.13 -11.30
CA ALA A 23 29.10 11.91 -11.87
C ALA A 23 27.82 11.86 -10.99
N LEU A 24 27.47 10.70 -10.45
CA LEU A 24 26.31 10.56 -9.55
C LEU A 24 26.49 11.35 -8.24
N ARG A 25 27.70 11.32 -7.66
CA ARG A 25 28.00 12.09 -6.45
C ARG A 25 27.91 13.61 -6.68
N ALA A 26 28.34 14.10 -7.85
CA ALA A 26 28.21 15.51 -8.20
C ALA A 26 26.75 15.95 -8.34
N ARG A 27 25.88 15.11 -8.91
CA ARG A 27 24.44 15.38 -9.07
C ARG A 27 23.70 15.47 -7.72
N ILE A 28 24.06 14.61 -6.76
CA ILE A 28 23.49 14.64 -5.41
C ILE A 28 23.87 15.94 -4.69
N ALA A 29 25.15 16.33 -4.75
CA ALA A 29 25.61 17.59 -4.15
C ALA A 29 25.02 18.85 -4.81
N GLU A 30 24.51 18.76 -6.03
CA GLU A 30 23.79 19.85 -6.70
C GLU A 30 22.35 19.97 -6.21
N LEU A 31 21.65 18.83 -6.03
CA LEU A 31 20.30 18.80 -5.49
C LEU A 31 20.24 19.30 -4.03
N GLU A 32 21.22 18.92 -3.19
CA GLU A 32 21.30 19.38 -1.81
C GLU A 32 21.55 20.89 -1.67
N ARG A 33 22.08 21.55 -2.72
CA ARG A 33 22.28 23.01 -2.74
C ARG A 33 21.04 23.79 -3.20
N GLY A 34 20.06 23.12 -3.80
CA GLY A 34 18.85 23.75 -4.38
C GLY A 34 17.68 23.97 -3.42
N ASP A 35 17.64 23.27 -2.28
CA ASP A 35 16.46 23.23 -1.38
C ASP A 35 16.32 24.43 -0.41
N ALA A 36 17.11 25.49 -0.58
CA ALA A 36 17.08 26.63 0.34
C ALA A 36 15.94 27.63 0.10
N HIS A 37 15.14 27.55 -0.98
CA HIS A 37 14.21 28.64 -1.38
C HIS A 37 12.78 28.19 -1.70
N GLY A 38 12.26 27.17 -1.00
CA GLY A 38 10.85 26.80 -1.02
C GLY A 38 10.03 27.60 0.01
N ASN A 39 9.76 28.87 -0.29
CA ASN A 39 8.91 29.74 0.53
C ASN A 39 7.42 29.36 0.35
N HIS A 40 6.99 28.21 0.90
CA HIS A 40 5.58 27.88 0.99
C HIS A 40 4.97 28.60 2.20
N THR A 41 4.35 29.74 1.91
CA THR A 41 3.44 30.42 2.84
C THR A 41 2.25 29.50 3.12
N LEU A 42 2.36 28.67 4.17
CA LEU A 42 1.25 27.89 4.69
C LEU A 42 0.19 28.87 5.20
N ALA A 43 -0.97 28.88 4.53
CA ALA A 43 -2.15 29.57 5.00
C ALA A 43 -2.46 29.11 6.43
N ARG A 44 -2.34 30.05 7.38
CA ARG A 44 -2.64 29.87 8.79
C ARG A 44 -4.07 29.34 8.93
N ALA A 45 -4.21 28.09 9.36
CA ALA A 45 -5.51 27.53 9.70
C ALA A 45 -6.21 28.43 10.74
N PRO A 46 -7.51 28.73 10.58
CA PRO A 46 -8.25 29.51 11.55
C PRO A 46 -8.21 28.81 12.92
N PRO A 47 -8.10 29.56 14.03
CA PRO A 47 -8.09 28.97 15.36
C PRO A 47 -9.38 28.18 15.59
N PRO A 48 -9.32 26.99 16.21
CA PRO A 48 -10.52 26.25 16.57
C PRO A 48 -11.38 27.10 17.52
N ILE A 49 -12.60 27.42 17.08
CA ILE A 49 -13.54 28.33 17.79
C ILE A 49 -14.21 27.65 18.99
N GLN A 50 -14.01 26.34 19.19
CA GLN A 50 -14.57 25.62 20.33
C GLN A 50 -13.46 25.28 21.32
N ALA A 51 -13.32 26.12 22.35
CA ALA A 51 -12.66 25.71 23.57
C ALA A 51 -13.43 24.50 24.11
N LEU A 52 -12.78 23.34 24.18
CA LEU A 52 -13.27 22.14 24.87
C LEU A 52 -13.31 22.42 26.37
N VAL A 53 -14.21 23.31 26.80
CA VAL A 53 -14.51 23.51 28.21
C VAL A 53 -15.47 22.41 28.58
N ALA A 54 -14.93 21.36 29.21
CA ALA A 54 -15.74 20.30 29.77
C ALA A 54 -16.75 20.91 30.76
N ASP A 55 -18.02 20.56 30.60
CA ASP A 55 -19.10 21.00 31.48
C ASP A 55 -18.76 20.65 32.94
N PRO A 56 -18.66 21.62 33.84
CA PRO A 56 -18.36 21.38 35.25
C PRO A 56 -19.34 20.39 35.89
N ALA A 57 -20.61 20.39 35.48
CA ALA A 57 -21.62 19.46 36.00
C ALA A 57 -21.35 18.01 35.55
N ALA A 58 -20.85 17.82 34.32
CA ALA A 58 -20.43 16.51 33.84
C ALA A 58 -19.19 16.00 34.58
N ILE A 59 -18.24 16.90 34.91
CA ILE A 59 -17.06 16.56 35.72
C ILE A 59 -17.50 16.12 37.13
N ASP A 60 -18.44 16.83 37.75
CA ASP A 60 -18.92 16.50 39.09
C ASP A 60 -19.74 15.20 39.12
N GLN A 61 -20.54 14.92 38.08
CA GLN A 61 -21.21 13.62 37.93
C GLN A 61 -20.23 12.45 37.78
N VAL A 62 -19.17 12.61 36.98
CA VAL A 62 -18.12 11.58 36.84
C VAL A 62 -17.40 11.38 38.17
N ARG A 63 -17.09 12.46 38.89
CA ARG A 63 -16.43 12.40 40.20
C ARG A 63 -17.30 11.68 41.25
N ALA A 64 -18.59 11.99 41.29
CA ALA A 64 -19.56 11.32 42.18
C ALA A 64 -19.74 9.82 41.83
N SER A 65 -19.71 9.48 40.54
CA SER A 65 -19.79 8.10 40.06
C SER A 65 -18.54 7.29 40.43
N LEU A 66 -17.36 7.91 40.37
CA LEU A 66 -16.08 7.30 40.77
C LEU A 66 -16.00 7.03 42.29
N THR A 67 -16.59 7.89 43.12
CA THR A 67 -16.61 7.68 44.57
C THR A 67 -17.55 6.56 45.01
N ASN A 68 -18.61 6.27 44.22
CA ASN A 68 -19.55 5.19 44.49
C ASN A 68 -19.08 3.82 43.95
N ALA A 69 -18.16 3.80 42.98
CA ALA A 69 -17.57 2.57 42.42
C ALA A 69 -16.42 1.99 43.27
N LYS A 70 -16.44 2.19 44.60
CA LYS A 70 -15.42 1.72 45.54
C LYS A 70 -15.57 0.24 45.91
N ASP A 71 -16.00 -0.58 44.94
CA ASP A 71 -15.95 -2.04 45.03
C ASP A 71 -14.55 -2.47 44.57
N GLU A 72 -13.58 -2.43 45.50
CA GLU A 72 -12.17 -2.77 45.22
C GLU A 72 -11.96 -4.23 44.76
N SER A 73 -13.00 -5.06 44.79
CA SER A 73 -12.93 -6.48 44.41
C SER A 73 -12.78 -6.73 42.90
N LYS A 74 -12.92 -5.70 42.05
CA LYS A 74 -12.85 -5.83 40.57
C LYS A 74 -11.84 -4.90 39.91
N ARG A 75 -10.81 -4.42 40.62
CA ARG A 75 -9.71 -3.75 39.92
C ARG A 75 -9.02 -4.77 39.02
N PRO A 76 -9.00 -4.58 37.69
CA PRO A 76 -8.25 -5.46 36.82
C PRO A 76 -6.79 -5.37 37.25
N THR A 77 -6.24 -6.48 37.74
CA THR A 77 -4.82 -6.57 38.08
C THR A 77 -4.05 -6.48 36.78
N LEU A 78 -3.54 -5.28 36.48
CA LEU A 78 -2.69 -5.07 35.33
C LEU A 78 -1.41 -5.89 35.55
N PRO A 79 -0.96 -6.68 34.56
CA PRO A 79 0.27 -7.46 34.68
C PRO A 79 1.46 -6.51 34.93
N LEU A 80 2.41 -6.96 35.75
CA LEU A 80 3.62 -6.22 36.07
C LEU A 80 4.37 -5.84 34.77
N LEU A 81 4.65 -4.55 34.59
CA LEU A 81 5.41 -4.05 33.44
C LEU A 81 6.82 -4.66 33.44
N ARG A 82 7.15 -5.46 32.42
CA ARG A 82 8.51 -5.96 32.20
C ARG A 82 9.31 -4.91 31.44
N ALA A 83 10.38 -4.40 32.05
CA ALA A 83 11.31 -3.50 31.38
C ALA A 83 11.81 -4.14 30.06
N GLY A 84 11.73 -3.41 28.95
CA GLY A 84 12.13 -3.89 27.63
C GLY A 84 11.04 -4.59 26.81
N HIS A 85 9.86 -4.88 27.39
CA HIS A 85 8.75 -5.45 26.62
C HIS A 85 8.09 -4.37 25.75
N LYS A 86 8.51 -4.27 24.49
CA LYS A 86 7.87 -3.46 23.46
C LYS A 86 7.03 -4.38 22.59
N VAL A 87 5.71 -4.35 22.76
CA VAL A 87 4.80 -4.97 21.79
C VAL A 87 5.01 -4.20 20.49
N SER A 88 5.54 -4.86 19.47
CA SER A 88 5.71 -4.23 18.17
C SER A 88 4.33 -3.77 17.70
N ALA A 89 4.19 -2.50 17.29
CA ALA A 89 2.93 -2.04 16.68
C ALA A 89 2.55 -2.91 15.47
N LEU A 90 3.54 -3.54 14.82
CA LEU A 90 3.35 -4.47 13.71
C LEU A 90 2.88 -5.88 14.13
N SER A 91 2.73 -6.15 15.44
CA SER A 91 2.33 -7.46 15.98
C SER A 91 0.81 -7.65 16.12
N LEU A 92 0.00 -6.77 15.55
CA LEU A 92 -1.46 -6.95 15.53
C LEU A 92 -1.82 -8.32 14.94
N PRO A 93 -2.79 -9.07 15.46
CA PRO A 93 -3.16 -10.34 14.84
C PRO A 93 -3.59 -10.13 13.39
N ILE A 94 -3.23 -11.07 12.50
CA ILE A 94 -3.78 -11.09 11.14
C ILE A 94 -5.25 -11.49 11.25
N PRO A 95 -6.19 -10.78 10.59
CA PRO A 95 -7.61 -11.10 10.61
C PRO A 95 -7.85 -12.55 10.18
N THR A 96 -8.77 -13.27 10.82
CA THR A 96 -8.97 -14.72 10.60
C THR A 96 -9.28 -15.03 9.14
N LYS A 97 -10.02 -14.15 8.47
CA LYS A 97 -10.33 -14.27 7.04
C LYS A 97 -9.11 -14.20 6.14
N VAL A 98 -8.14 -13.34 6.48
CA VAL A 98 -6.89 -13.21 5.74
C VAL A 98 -6.03 -14.45 6.00
N GLU A 99 -6.01 -14.94 7.25
CA GLU A 99 -5.34 -16.19 7.60
C GLU A 99 -5.92 -17.40 6.83
N ASP A 100 -7.24 -17.50 6.72
CA ASP A 100 -7.90 -18.57 5.98
C ASP A 100 -7.65 -18.48 4.48
N ALA A 101 -7.50 -17.27 3.93
CA ALA A 101 -7.06 -17.09 2.55
C ALA A 101 -5.64 -17.63 2.34
N PHE A 102 -4.70 -17.36 3.26
CA PHE A 102 -3.38 -17.98 3.21
C PHE A 102 -3.45 -19.50 3.27
N LYS A 103 -4.22 -20.08 4.21
CA LYS A 103 -4.40 -21.54 4.31
C LYS A 103 -4.98 -22.20 3.06
N GLN A 104 -5.71 -21.44 2.26
CA GLN A 104 -6.33 -21.92 1.01
C GLN A 104 -5.48 -21.60 -0.24
N TYR A 105 -4.27 -21.04 -0.06
CA TYR A 105 -3.42 -20.53 -1.14
C TYR A 105 -4.18 -19.55 -2.06
N ARG A 106 -5.06 -18.75 -1.46
CA ARG A 106 -5.81 -17.71 -2.14
C ARG A 106 -5.00 -16.43 -2.21
N TYR A 107 -5.23 -15.68 -3.28
CA TYR A 107 -4.71 -14.32 -3.39
C TYR A 107 -5.14 -13.45 -2.20
N VAL A 108 -4.17 -12.82 -1.53
CA VAL A 108 -4.37 -11.92 -0.40
C VAL A 108 -3.90 -10.52 -0.79
N PRO A 109 -4.80 -9.53 -0.88
CA PRO A 109 -4.39 -8.17 -1.20
C PRO A 109 -3.48 -7.58 -0.10
N TYR A 110 -2.41 -6.90 -0.49
CA TYR A 110 -1.47 -6.33 0.48
C TYR A 110 -2.09 -5.24 1.35
N THR A 111 -3.10 -4.54 0.83
CA THR A 111 -3.88 -3.56 1.59
C THR A 111 -4.54 -4.17 2.83
N ALA A 112 -4.92 -5.45 2.78
CA ALA A 112 -5.49 -6.18 3.91
C ALA A 112 -4.47 -6.52 5.00
N LEU A 113 -3.17 -6.51 4.65
CA LEU A 113 -2.05 -6.80 5.56
C LEU A 113 -1.44 -5.54 6.17
N THR A 114 -1.83 -4.36 5.68
CA THR A 114 -1.37 -3.09 6.25
C THR A 114 -1.73 -2.98 7.73
N HIS A 115 -0.92 -2.24 8.48
CA HIS A 115 -1.18 -1.96 9.89
C HIS A 115 -2.56 -1.32 10.10
N ALA A 116 -2.96 -0.41 9.20
CA ALA A 116 -4.26 0.24 9.26
C ALA A 116 -5.42 -0.76 9.09
N ALA A 117 -5.32 -1.68 8.12
CA ALA A 117 -6.34 -2.71 7.91
C ALA A 117 -6.42 -3.68 9.11
N ARG A 118 -5.27 -4.14 9.62
CA ARG A 118 -5.20 -5.02 10.80
C ARG A 118 -5.77 -4.33 12.05
N SER A 119 -5.44 -3.06 12.26
CA SER A 119 -5.99 -2.26 13.37
C SER A 119 -7.51 -2.12 13.26
N LYS A 120 -8.01 -1.84 12.05
CA LYS A 120 -9.45 -1.68 11.80
C LYS A 120 -10.21 -2.98 12.05
N ALA A 121 -9.66 -4.11 11.61
CA ALA A 121 -10.24 -5.43 11.84
C ALA A 121 -10.24 -5.78 13.34
N PHE A 122 -9.11 -5.53 14.02
CA PHE A 122 -8.98 -5.76 15.46
C PHE A 122 -9.99 -4.94 16.28
N LEU A 123 -10.17 -3.66 15.96
CA LEU A 123 -11.07 -2.76 16.70
C LEU A 123 -12.56 -3.00 16.42
N ARG A 124 -12.92 -3.46 15.21
CA ARG A 124 -14.33 -3.63 14.81
C ARG A 124 -14.88 -5.05 15.04
N GLY A 125 -14.04 -6.02 15.37
CA GLY A 125 -14.41 -7.43 15.32
C GLY A 125 -14.47 -7.96 13.89
N ASP A 126 -14.18 -9.24 13.71
CA ASP A 126 -13.87 -9.90 12.42
C ASP A 126 -15.09 -10.00 11.44
N ASP A 127 -16.25 -9.44 11.79
CA ASP A 127 -17.54 -9.80 11.18
C ASP A 127 -18.10 -8.82 10.13
N SER A 128 -17.51 -7.64 9.93
CA SER A 128 -18.16 -6.59 9.11
C SER A 128 -17.95 -6.69 7.58
N SER A 129 -17.84 -7.89 7.00
CA SER A 129 -17.61 -8.07 5.56
C SER A 129 -18.64 -8.95 4.82
N PHE A 130 -19.83 -9.16 5.39
CA PHE A 130 -20.97 -9.57 4.56
C PHE A 130 -21.59 -8.31 3.99
N VAL A 131 -21.50 -8.14 2.67
CA VAL A 131 -22.31 -7.17 1.96
C VAL A 131 -23.51 -7.93 1.45
N PHE A 132 -24.70 -7.58 1.93
CA PHE A 132 -25.93 -8.01 1.29
C PHE A 132 -25.98 -7.37 -0.08
N THR A 133 -25.84 -8.18 -1.14
CA THR A 133 -26.19 -7.76 -2.49
C THR A 133 -27.61 -8.23 -2.79
N GLN A 134 -28.25 -7.62 -3.79
CA GLN A 134 -29.62 -7.96 -4.20
C GLN A 134 -29.75 -9.43 -4.70
N GLU A 135 -28.61 -10.08 -4.98
CA GLU A 135 -28.49 -11.46 -5.47
C GLU A 135 -28.22 -12.49 -4.36
N GLY A 136 -28.10 -12.07 -3.09
CA GLY A 136 -27.93 -12.95 -1.94
C GLY A 136 -26.75 -12.60 -1.04
N LEU A 137 -26.48 -13.48 -0.06
CA LEU A 137 -25.36 -13.34 0.87
C LEU A 137 -24.06 -13.81 0.18
N MET A 138 -23.42 -12.94 -0.58
CA MET A 138 -22.08 -13.22 -1.09
C MET A 138 -21.03 -12.85 -0.03
N ALA A 139 -20.13 -13.79 0.25
CA ALA A 139 -18.92 -13.47 1.01
C ALA A 139 -18.16 -12.40 0.22
N LYS A 140 -18.07 -11.18 0.76
CA LYS A 140 -17.31 -10.11 0.12
C LYS A 140 -15.87 -10.60 0.00
N GLY A 141 -15.40 -10.81 -1.23
CA GLY A 141 -13.99 -11.03 -1.48
C GLY A 141 -13.17 -9.90 -0.86
N LEU A 142 -11.89 -10.17 -0.56
CA LEU A 142 -10.99 -9.14 -0.05
C LEU A 142 -11.00 -7.95 -1.01
N ASP A 143 -11.21 -6.74 -0.47
CA ASP A 143 -11.36 -5.52 -1.26
C ASP A 143 -10.04 -5.16 -1.95
N ARG A 144 -10.07 -5.09 -3.28
CA ARG A 144 -8.90 -4.82 -4.15
C ARG A 144 -8.84 -3.37 -4.63
N SER A 145 -9.87 -2.56 -4.33
CA SER A 145 -10.09 -1.25 -4.98
C SER A 145 -8.92 -0.28 -4.80
N ASN A 146 -8.17 -0.43 -3.70
CA ASN A 146 -7.06 0.45 -3.34
C ASN A 146 -5.69 -0.24 -3.42
N GLU A 147 -5.61 -1.45 -3.97
CA GLU A 147 -4.37 -2.21 -4.00
C GLU A 147 -3.29 -1.55 -4.85
N LEU A 148 -3.68 -1.03 -6.01
CA LEU A 148 -2.78 -0.29 -6.89
C LEU A 148 -2.31 1.04 -6.29
N LEU A 149 -2.93 1.50 -5.21
CA LEU A 149 -2.65 2.76 -4.53
C LEU A 149 -1.92 2.57 -3.20
N ILE A 150 -1.50 1.34 -2.87
CA ILE A 150 -0.70 1.08 -1.68
C ILE A 150 0.62 1.86 -1.75
N LEU A 151 0.99 2.54 -0.67
CA LEU A 151 2.27 3.22 -0.58
C LEU A 151 3.40 2.20 -0.53
N THR A 152 4.56 2.51 -1.12
CA THR A 152 5.71 1.59 -1.14
C THR A 152 6.12 1.13 0.26
N VAL A 153 6.13 2.02 1.25
CA VAL A 153 6.47 1.68 2.64
C VAL A 153 5.47 0.68 3.26
N ASP A 154 4.18 0.88 2.99
CA ASP A 154 3.11 0.00 3.49
C ASP A 154 3.15 -1.35 2.78
N TRP A 155 3.45 -1.35 1.47
CA TRP A 155 3.63 -2.55 0.68
C TRP A 155 4.79 -3.39 1.18
N ILE A 156 5.96 -2.79 1.48
CA ILE A 156 7.12 -3.53 2.00
C ILE A 156 6.78 -4.24 3.32
N ALA A 157 6.09 -3.54 4.23
CA ALA A 157 5.67 -4.14 5.50
C ALA A 157 4.62 -5.25 5.30
N ALA A 158 3.68 -5.07 4.37
CA ALA A 158 2.67 -6.05 4.03
C ALA A 158 3.25 -7.29 3.33
N ALA A 159 4.22 -7.08 2.42
CA ALA A 159 4.96 -8.10 1.70
C ALA A 159 5.72 -9.01 2.68
N LYS A 160 6.45 -8.43 3.63
CA LYS A 160 7.10 -9.16 4.74
C LYS A 160 6.11 -10.02 5.53
N ALA A 161 4.93 -9.47 5.86
CA ALA A 161 3.91 -10.23 6.57
C ALA A 161 3.37 -11.39 5.72
N ALA A 162 3.23 -11.22 4.40
CA ALA A 162 2.83 -12.31 3.51
C ALA A 162 3.91 -13.38 3.34
N GLU A 163 5.19 -13.02 3.28
CA GLU A 163 6.31 -13.95 3.26
C GLU A 163 6.29 -14.84 4.52
N GLU A 164 6.19 -14.23 5.71
CA GLU A 164 6.11 -14.96 6.98
C GLU A 164 4.92 -15.92 7.03
N ARG A 165 3.75 -15.49 6.54
CA ARG A 165 2.54 -16.33 6.52
C ARG A 165 2.61 -17.43 5.48
N THR A 166 3.22 -17.15 4.34
CA THR A 166 3.47 -18.16 3.31
C THR A 166 4.43 -19.23 3.83
N ALA A 167 5.51 -18.83 4.53
CA ALA A 167 6.43 -19.76 5.17
C ALA A 167 5.70 -20.64 6.20
N PHE A 168 4.85 -20.03 7.03
CA PHE A 168 4.10 -20.74 8.06
C PHE A 168 3.14 -21.79 7.51
N HIS A 169 2.39 -21.48 6.44
CA HIS A 169 1.37 -22.40 5.91
C HIS A 169 1.87 -23.33 4.80
N TRP A 170 2.89 -22.92 4.04
CA TRP A 170 3.31 -23.61 2.80
C TRP A 170 4.81 -23.92 2.71
N GLY A 171 5.57 -23.61 3.75
CA GLY A 171 7.00 -23.93 3.84
C GLY A 171 7.91 -22.89 3.17
N ASP A 172 9.20 -23.06 3.46
CA ASP A 172 10.24 -22.06 3.14
C ASP A 172 10.48 -21.88 1.63
N GLU A 173 10.27 -22.93 0.84
CA GLU A 173 10.48 -22.86 -0.62
C GLU A 173 9.53 -21.85 -1.27
N ARG A 174 8.23 -21.92 -0.93
CA ARG A 174 7.24 -20.96 -1.44
C ARG A 174 7.47 -19.55 -0.91
N ALA A 175 7.86 -19.42 0.35
CA ALA A 175 8.20 -18.12 0.92
C ALA A 175 9.42 -17.49 0.25
N SER A 176 10.44 -18.30 -0.09
CA SER A 176 11.64 -17.86 -0.81
C SER A 176 11.32 -17.40 -2.24
N ALA A 177 10.45 -18.14 -2.94
CA ALA A 177 9.97 -17.73 -4.27
C ALA A 177 9.20 -16.39 -4.20
N LEU A 178 8.31 -16.23 -3.21
CA LEU A 178 7.58 -14.98 -2.99
C LEU A 178 8.52 -13.81 -2.61
N THR A 179 9.52 -14.07 -1.77
CA THR A 179 10.55 -13.07 -1.42
C THR A 179 11.32 -12.63 -2.65
N SER A 180 11.72 -13.57 -3.51
CA SER A 180 12.42 -13.28 -4.78
C SER A 180 11.54 -12.45 -5.72
N HIS A 181 10.25 -12.76 -5.81
CA HIS A 181 9.27 -11.96 -6.54
C HIS A 181 9.19 -10.52 -6.00
N HIS A 182 9.15 -10.33 -4.68
CA HIS A 182 9.11 -8.99 -4.10
C HIS A 182 10.33 -8.15 -4.41
N LEU A 183 11.52 -8.76 -4.49
CA LEU A 183 12.72 -8.05 -4.94
C LEU A 183 12.56 -7.57 -6.39
N VAL A 184 12.01 -8.41 -7.27
CA VAL A 184 11.71 -8.03 -8.66
C VAL A 184 10.69 -6.90 -8.72
N VAL A 185 9.63 -6.92 -7.90
CA VAL A 185 8.64 -5.83 -7.84
C VAL A 185 9.29 -4.52 -7.40
N LEU A 186 10.19 -4.55 -6.41
CA LEU A 186 10.93 -3.35 -6.00
C LEU A 186 11.85 -2.82 -7.10
N ASP A 187 12.54 -3.71 -7.83
CA ASP A 187 13.39 -3.33 -8.97
C ASP A 187 12.56 -2.72 -10.12
N ILE A 188 11.38 -3.28 -10.41
CA ILE A 188 10.42 -2.70 -11.37
C ILE A 188 9.96 -1.33 -10.88
N GLY A 189 9.66 -1.19 -9.58
CA GLY A 189 9.26 0.08 -8.98
C GLY A 189 10.30 1.18 -9.18
N CYS A 190 11.58 0.84 -9.06
CA CYS A 190 12.70 1.76 -9.29
C CYS A 190 12.88 2.12 -10.77
N THR A 191 12.62 1.19 -11.69
CA THR A 191 12.96 1.35 -13.13
C THR A 191 11.81 1.81 -14.01
N HIS A 192 10.58 1.39 -13.71
CA HIS A 192 9.37 1.65 -14.50
C HIS A 192 8.32 2.46 -13.73
N GLY A 193 8.56 2.72 -12.45
CA GLY A 193 7.65 3.43 -11.56
C GLY A 193 6.71 2.48 -10.81
N TRP A 194 6.26 2.96 -9.64
CA TRP A 194 5.52 2.15 -8.68
C TRP A 194 4.19 1.60 -9.20
N SER A 195 3.47 2.37 -10.01
CA SER A 195 2.18 1.92 -10.56
C SER A 195 2.33 0.71 -11.48
N VAL A 196 3.38 0.66 -12.32
CA VAL A 196 3.68 -0.50 -13.18
C VAL A 196 4.06 -1.70 -12.32
N ALA A 197 4.86 -1.49 -11.28
CA ALA A 197 5.24 -2.54 -10.34
C ALA A 197 4.03 -3.18 -9.65
N MET A 198 3.08 -2.38 -9.17
CA MET A 198 1.86 -2.90 -8.53
C MET A 198 0.98 -3.67 -9.52
N HIS A 199 0.86 -3.22 -10.77
CA HIS A 199 0.13 -3.98 -11.79
C HIS A 199 0.80 -5.33 -12.09
N TYR A 200 2.13 -5.34 -12.19
CA TYR A 200 2.90 -6.57 -12.37
C TYR A 200 2.71 -7.54 -11.19
N ASP A 201 2.84 -7.03 -9.97
CA ASP A 201 2.70 -7.79 -8.73
C ASP A 201 1.34 -8.48 -8.62
N VAL A 202 0.25 -7.72 -8.75
CA VAL A 202 -1.12 -8.24 -8.71
C VAL A 202 -1.33 -9.32 -9.78
N GLN A 203 -0.88 -9.07 -11.01
CA GLN A 203 -1.03 -10.04 -12.10
C GLN A 203 -0.29 -11.35 -11.81
N GLN A 204 0.96 -11.30 -11.35
CA GLN A 204 1.76 -12.49 -11.07
C GLN A 204 1.17 -13.31 -9.92
N GLN A 205 0.71 -12.64 -8.86
CA GLN A 205 0.08 -13.34 -7.74
C GLN A 205 -1.28 -13.95 -8.11
N GLU A 206 -2.09 -13.30 -8.96
CA GLU A 206 -3.33 -13.87 -9.47
C GLU A 206 -3.09 -15.12 -10.33
N LEU A 207 -2.02 -15.10 -11.14
CA LEU A 207 -1.57 -16.26 -11.90
C LEU A 207 -1.14 -17.40 -10.97
N ALA A 208 -0.35 -17.11 -9.93
CA ALA A 208 0.06 -18.09 -8.93
C ALA A 208 -1.11 -18.68 -8.13
N HIS A 209 -2.13 -17.86 -7.88
CA HIS A 209 -3.36 -18.34 -7.26
C HIS A 209 -4.12 -19.31 -8.18
N THR A 210 -4.18 -19.03 -9.48
CA THR A 210 -4.90 -19.88 -10.45
C THR A 210 -4.11 -21.13 -10.82
N ASN A 211 -2.78 -21.04 -10.84
CA ASN A 211 -1.87 -22.13 -11.17
C ASN A 211 -0.83 -22.28 -10.04
N HIS A 212 -1.02 -23.30 -9.20
CA HIS A 212 -0.15 -23.56 -8.05
C HIS A 212 1.28 -24.02 -8.43
N GLU A 213 1.52 -24.36 -9.69
CA GLU A 213 2.85 -24.68 -10.24
C GLU A 213 3.55 -23.44 -10.83
N HIS A 214 2.87 -22.29 -10.86
CA HIS A 214 3.45 -21.05 -11.35
C HIS A 214 4.59 -20.61 -10.45
N ASN A 215 5.79 -20.57 -11.03
CA ASN A 215 6.97 -20.12 -10.31
C ASN A 215 6.99 -18.59 -10.27
N LEU A 216 6.78 -18.03 -9.08
CA LEU A 216 6.90 -16.59 -8.83
C LEU A 216 8.37 -16.11 -8.82
N ALA A 217 9.34 -17.01 -8.73
CA ALA A 217 10.74 -16.61 -8.68
C ALA A 217 11.21 -16.07 -10.04
N GLY A 218 11.61 -14.80 -10.06
CA GLY A 218 12.26 -14.15 -11.20
C GLY A 218 11.37 -13.15 -11.94
N LEU A 219 11.92 -12.60 -13.02
CA LEU A 219 11.25 -11.59 -13.83
C LEU A 219 10.54 -12.24 -15.02
N ASP A 220 9.23 -12.08 -15.08
CA ASP A 220 8.41 -12.38 -16.26
C ASP A 220 8.34 -11.14 -17.17
N VAL A 221 9.16 -11.14 -18.22
CA VAL A 221 9.24 -10.03 -19.17
C VAL A 221 7.91 -9.82 -19.92
N ALA A 222 7.14 -10.88 -20.18
CA ALA A 222 5.87 -10.77 -20.88
C ALA A 222 4.82 -10.07 -20.00
N ALA A 223 4.74 -10.44 -18.72
CA ALA A 223 3.85 -9.77 -17.78
C ALA A 223 4.27 -8.31 -17.51
N LEU A 224 5.57 -8.02 -17.40
CA LEU A 224 6.05 -6.65 -17.26
C LEU A 224 5.66 -5.79 -18.48
N THR A 225 5.80 -6.33 -19.68
CA THR A 225 5.39 -5.66 -20.93
C THR A 225 3.88 -5.35 -20.91
N LEU A 226 3.07 -6.31 -20.47
CA LEU A 226 1.62 -6.11 -20.36
C LEU A 226 1.26 -5.05 -19.32
N ALA A 227 1.88 -5.07 -18.15
CA ALA A 227 1.68 -4.09 -17.10
C ALA A 227 2.04 -2.67 -17.57
N ASN A 228 3.16 -2.52 -18.27
CA ASN A 228 3.60 -1.24 -18.83
C ASN A 228 2.60 -0.69 -19.86
N ASN A 229 2.14 -1.53 -20.79
CA ASN A 229 1.20 -1.13 -21.84
C ASN A 229 -0.19 -0.74 -21.29
N LYS A 230 -0.65 -1.40 -20.21
CA LYS A 230 -1.90 -1.04 -19.52
C LYS A 230 -1.84 0.40 -18.99
N MET A 231 -0.71 0.79 -18.41
CA MET A 231 -0.57 2.13 -17.83
C MET A 231 -0.55 3.22 -18.91
N SER A 232 0.08 2.97 -20.06
CA SER A 232 0.05 3.91 -21.19
C SER A 232 -1.36 4.13 -21.73
N SER A 233 -2.22 3.11 -21.69
CA SER A 233 -3.60 3.18 -22.18
C SER A 233 -4.50 4.03 -21.27
N ILE A 234 -4.31 3.96 -19.95
CA ILE A 234 -5.08 4.75 -18.98
C ILE A 234 -4.80 6.25 -19.14
N SER A 235 -3.54 6.62 -19.43
CA SER A 235 -3.14 8.02 -19.61
C SER A 235 -3.85 8.70 -20.79
N LEU A 236 -4.10 7.96 -21.89
CA LEU A 236 -4.75 8.50 -23.10
C LEU A 236 -6.24 8.81 -22.91
N HIS A 237 -6.92 8.16 -21.97
CA HIS A 237 -8.35 8.34 -21.74
C HIS A 237 -8.70 9.44 -20.72
N THR A 238 -7.70 10.08 -20.12
CA THR A 238 -7.92 11.20 -19.18
C THR A 238 -7.82 12.56 -19.87
N ALA A 239 -7.89 12.61 -21.20
CA ALA A 239 -8.19 13.86 -21.90
C ALA A 239 -9.65 14.21 -21.61
N PRO A 240 -9.95 15.36 -20.97
CA PRO A 240 -11.32 15.76 -20.75
C PRO A 240 -12.04 15.79 -22.10
N PRO A 241 -13.29 15.29 -22.19
CA PRO A 241 -14.06 15.41 -23.43
C PRO A 241 -14.10 16.89 -23.77
N VAL A 242 -13.45 17.25 -24.88
CA VAL A 242 -13.51 18.60 -25.44
C VAL A 242 -14.98 18.84 -25.71
N SER A 243 -15.64 19.55 -24.79
CA SER A 243 -17.05 19.87 -24.91
C SER A 243 -17.21 20.62 -26.23
N PRO A 244 -18.02 20.13 -27.18
CA PRO A 244 -18.23 20.82 -28.44
C PRO A 244 -18.78 22.20 -28.10
N ASN A 245 -18.02 23.23 -28.44
CA ASN A 245 -18.38 24.62 -28.21
C ASN A 245 -19.83 24.84 -28.63
N LYS A 246 -20.68 25.12 -27.65
CA LYS A 246 -22.10 25.39 -27.80
C LYS A 246 -22.21 26.67 -28.63
N ARG A 247 -22.53 26.51 -29.91
CA ARG A 247 -22.75 27.60 -30.88
C ARG A 247 -23.82 28.53 -30.28
N SER A 248 -23.44 29.77 -29.96
CA SER A 248 -24.34 30.79 -29.45
C SER A 248 -25.53 30.97 -30.40
N ALA A 249 -26.75 30.79 -29.88
CA ALA A 249 -27.97 31.09 -30.61
C ALA A 249 -28.21 32.61 -30.63
N PRO A 250 -28.60 33.21 -31.77
CA PRO A 250 -28.98 34.62 -31.82
C PRO A 250 -30.27 34.84 -31.03
N SER A 251 -30.28 35.88 -30.21
CA SER A 251 -31.38 36.25 -29.32
C SER A 251 -32.37 37.16 -30.06
N ASP A 252 -33.41 36.58 -30.67
CA ASP A 252 -34.55 37.35 -31.16
C ASP A 252 -35.64 37.39 -30.07
N PHE A 253 -35.71 38.50 -29.33
CA PHE A 253 -36.83 38.79 -28.44
C PHE A 253 -37.83 39.71 -29.15
N PRO A 254 -39.10 39.32 -29.32
CA PRO A 254 -40.14 40.23 -29.77
C PRO A 254 -40.61 41.11 -28.61
N SER A 255 -40.64 42.41 -28.86
CA SER A 255 -41.13 43.46 -27.98
C SER A 255 -42.67 43.46 -27.95
N LEU A 256 -43.25 43.42 -26.74
CA LEU A 256 -44.69 43.61 -26.53
C LEU A 256 -44.99 45.05 -26.11
N PRO A 257 -46.13 45.64 -26.55
CA PRO A 257 -46.50 47.01 -26.23
C PRO A 257 -47.16 47.12 -24.84
N ARG A 258 -46.77 48.16 -24.08
CA ARG A 258 -47.48 48.58 -22.86
C ARG A 258 -48.71 49.42 -23.24
N LYS A 259 -49.82 49.14 -22.56
CA LYS A 259 -50.93 50.09 -22.37
C LYS A 259 -50.69 50.91 -21.12
#